data_AF-A0A2M7P6G5-F1
#
_entry.id   AF-A0A2M7P6G5-F1
#
_cell.length_a   1.000
_cell.length_b   1.000
_cell.length_c   1.000
_cell.angle_alpha   90.00
_cell.angle_beta   90.00
_cell.angle_gamma   90.00
#
_symmetry.space_group_name_H-M   'P 1'
#
loop_
_entity.id
_entity.type
_entity.pdbx_description
1 polymer ?
#
loop_
_entity_poly.entity_id
_entity_poly.type
_entity_poly.pdbx_seq_one_letter_code
_entity_poly.pdbx_strand_id
1 'polypeptide(L)' 'EVGMGGRLDATNVVLPLVSVITNVSMDHEAYLGNTLDLVAMEKAGII' A
#
# COMPACT_ATOMS: atom_id res chain seq x y z
N GLU A 1 -6.24 8.65 3.59
CA GLU A 1 -6.15 8.03 2.26
C GLU A 1 -4.68 7.94 1.91
N VAL A 2 -4.22 6.77 1.44
CA VAL A 2 -2.82 6.55 1.06
C VAL A 2 -2.62 7.11 -0.34
N GLY A 3 -1.53 7.82 -0.60
CA GLY A 3 -1.22 8.36 -1.92
C GLY A 3 -0.79 7.28 -2.91
N MET A 4 0.18 6.44 -2.55
CA MET A 4 0.65 5.32 -3.39
C MET A 4 1.23 4.20 -2.53
N GLY A 5 0.84 2.95 -2.82
CA GLY A 5 1.30 1.78 -2.07
C GLY A 5 0.75 1.78 -0.65
N GLY A 6 1.60 2.06 0.34
CA GLY A 6 1.27 2.08 1.77
C GLY A 6 2.51 2.16 2.64
N ARG A 7 3.40 1.16 2.53
CA ARG A 7 4.60 1.00 3.36
C ARG A 7 5.49 2.24 3.43
N LEU A 8 5.74 2.88 2.29
CA LEU A 8 6.60 4.08 2.18
C LEU A 8 5.79 5.36 1.87
N ASP A 9 4.47 5.32 2.08
CA ASP A 9 3.64 6.48 1.85
C ASP A 9 3.81 7.51 2.97
N ALA A 10 3.78 8.80 2.63
CA ALA A 10 3.95 9.88 3.60
C ALA A 10 2.85 9.87 4.70
N THR A 11 1.70 9.25 4.44
CA THR A 11 0.63 9.10 5.43
C THR A 11 0.89 7.99 6.45
N ASN A 12 1.84 7.08 6.19
CA ASN A 12 2.18 5.95 7.04
C ASN A 12 3.15 6.31 8.18
N VAL A 13 2.99 7.49 8.77
CA VAL A 13 3.79 8.00 9.90
C VAL A 13 3.02 7.96 11.23
N VAL A 14 1.76 7.52 11.18
CA VAL A 14 0.85 7.43 12.33
C VAL A 14 0.57 5.97 12.66
N LEU A 15 0.16 5.71 13.90
CA LEU A 15 -0.37 4.41 14.30
C LEU A 15 -1.91 4.46 14.27
N PRO A 16 -2.57 3.95 13.22
CA PRO A 16 -4.02 3.99 13.11
C PRO A 16 -4.69 3.00 14.07
N LEU A 17 -5.91 3.32 14.50
CA LEU A 17 -6.76 2.36 15.23
C LEU A 17 -7.36 1.29 14.32
N VAL A 18 -7.54 1.63 13.03
CA VAL A 18 -8.09 0.77 11.99
C VAL A 18 -7.40 1.10 10.67
N SER A 19 -6.93 0.07 9.97
CA SER A 19 -6.39 0.15 8.62
C SER A 19 -7.32 -0.57 7.66
N VAL A 20 -7.49 -0.02 6.45
CA VAL A 20 -8.38 -0.57 5.43
C VAL A 20 -7.63 -0.67 4.11
N ILE A 21 -7.62 -1.89 3.54
CA ILE A 21 -7.13 -2.17 2.20
C ILE A 21 -8.35 -2.46 1.34
N THR A 22 -8.65 -1.62 0.36
CA THR A 22 -9.88 -1.72 -0.44
C THR A 22 -9.78 -2.81 -1.51
N ASN A 23 -8.95 -2.57 -2.53
CA ASN A 23 -8.75 -3.43 -3.68
C ASN A 23 -7.26 -3.53 -3.99
N VAL A 24 -6.85 -4.71 -4.44
CA VAL A 24 -5.50 -4.95 -4.95
C VAL A 24 -5.62 -5.25 -6.44
N SER A 25 -4.99 -4.40 -7.25
CA SER A 25 -4.92 -4.51 -8.69
C SER A 25 -3.55 -4.06 -9.17
N MET A 26 -3.18 -4.43 -10.39
CA MET A 26 -1.94 -3.93 -11.00
C MET A 26 -2.03 -2.42 -11.16
N ASP A 27 -1.11 -1.70 -10.52
CA ASP A 27 -1.02 -0.25 -10.54
C ASP A 27 0.39 0.16 -10.11
N HIS A 28 0.90 1.27 -10.66
CA HIS A 28 2.23 1.83 -10.33
C HIS A 28 3.36 0.78 -10.28
N GLU A 29 3.40 -0.16 -11.25
CA GLU A 29 4.31 -1.32 -11.27
C GLU A 29 5.80 -0.97 -11.10
N ALA A 30 6.20 0.19 -11.63
CA ALA A 30 7.55 0.72 -11.48
C ALA A 30 8.00 0.93 -10.01
N TYR A 31 7.03 1.09 -9.09
CA TYR A 31 7.27 1.32 -7.67
C TYR A 31 6.75 0.18 -6.80
N LEU A 32 5.62 -0.42 -7.17
CA LEU A 32 4.91 -1.42 -6.36
C LEU A 32 5.21 -2.87 -6.76
N GLY A 33 5.92 -3.08 -7.88
CA GLY A 33 6.29 -4.39 -8.40
C GLY A 33 5.33 -4.92 -9.48
N ASN A 34 5.77 -6.01 -10.13
CA ASN A 34 5.17 -6.51 -11.37
C ASN A 34 4.21 -7.70 -11.13
N THR A 35 3.80 -7.93 -9.89
CA THR A 35 2.83 -8.97 -9.52
C THR A 35 1.85 -8.42 -8.48
N LEU A 36 0.64 -8.99 -8.44
CA LEU A 36 -0.37 -8.61 -7.44
C LEU A 36 0.13 -8.83 -6.01
N ASP A 37 0.95 -9.86 -5.78
CA ASP A 37 1.54 -10.14 -4.47
C ASP A 37 2.47 -9.01 -4.02
N LEU A 38 3.30 -8.46 -4.92
CA LEU A 38 4.18 -7.34 -4.61
C LEU A 38 3.38 -6.07 -4.31
N VAL A 39 2.34 -5.79 -5.10
CA VAL A 39 1.44 -4.65 -4.86
C VAL A 39 0.70 -4.80 -3.52
N ALA A 40 0.25 -6.01 -3.20
CA ALA A 40 -0.41 -6.31 -1.92
C ALA A 40 0.54 -6.06 -0.74
N MET A 41 1.80 -6.47 -0.85
CA MET A 41 2.81 -6.27 0.20
C MET A 41 3.08 -4.79 0.48
N GLU A 42 3.16 -3.95 -0.56
CA GLU A 42 3.34 -2.50 -0.38
C GLU A 42 2.11 -1.87 0.29
N LYS A 43 0.89 -2.27 -0.11
CA LYS A 43 -0.36 -1.80 0.51
C LYS A 43 -0.53 -2.29 1.96
N ALA A 44 -0.10 -3.51 2.26
CA ALA A 44 -0.16 -4.09 3.60
C ALA A 44 0.76 -3.36 4.61
N GLY A 45 1.67 -2.52 4.15
CA GLY A 45 2.56 -1.75 5.02
C GLY A 45 1.89 -0.68 5.90
N ILE A 46 0.57 -0.45 5.77
CA ILE A 46 -0.21 0.43 6.66
C ILE A 46 -0.83 -0.29 7.86
N ILE A 47 -0.57 -1.60 8.00
CA ILE A 47 -1.02 -2.43 9.13
C ILE A 47 0.11 -2.53 10.15
#